data_AF-F0XWU5-F1
#
_entry.id   AF-F0XWU5-F1
#
_cell.length_a   1.000
_cell.length_b   1.000
_cell.length_c   1.000
_cell.angle_alpha   90.00
_cell.angle_beta   90.00
_cell.angle_gamma   90.00
#
_symmetry.space_group_name_H-M   'P 1'
#
loop_
_entity.id
_entity.type
_entity.pdbx_description
1 polymer ?
#
loop_
_entity_poly.entity_id
_entity_poly.type
_entity_poly.pdbx_seq_one_letter_code
_entity_poly.pdbx_strand_id
1 'polypeptide(L)'
;WTELEEMHREGKVRALGVCNMSAPQLERLLKFCAIRPAVYEAESHILHQQHDVVALCHREKIAVLAHTPLGQGSVLDQACLAHESLTPAQVAIRFNLDRGVSVLPGAMKLSHVEENV
;
A
#
# COMPACT_ATOMS: atom_id res chain seq x y z
N TRP A 1 3.92 19.23 -4.89
CA TRP A 1 2.55 18.84 -5.25
C TRP A 1 2.00 19.71 -6.37
N THR A 2 2.02 21.04 -6.25
CA THR A 2 1.53 21.98 -7.29
C THR A 2 2.08 21.69 -8.70
N GLU A 3 3.38 21.43 -8.84
CA GLU A 3 3.98 21.03 -10.13
C GLU A 3 3.43 19.69 -10.67
N LEU A 4 3.17 18.72 -9.79
CA LEU A 4 2.55 17.45 -10.19
C LEU A 4 1.11 17.67 -10.67
N GLU A 5 0.37 18.58 -10.04
CA GLU A 5 -0.96 18.96 -10.50
C GLU A 5 -0.92 19.64 -11.87
N GLU A 6 0.08 20.45 -12.14
CA GLU A 6 0.29 21.04 -13.47
C GLU A 6 0.58 19.97 -14.52
N MET A 7 1.47 19.01 -14.24
CA MET A 7 1.72 17.88 -15.12
C MET A 7 0.45 17.05 -15.41
N HIS A 8 -0.43 16.90 -14.42
CA HIS A 8 -1.72 16.25 -14.61
C HIS A 8 -2.66 17.08 -15.50
N ARG A 9 -2.74 18.41 -15.28
CA ARG A 9 -3.57 19.31 -16.11
C ARG A 9 -3.09 19.37 -17.56
N GLU A 10 -1.78 19.28 -17.78
CA GLU A 10 -1.16 19.18 -19.11
C GLU A 10 -1.35 17.81 -19.77
N GLY A 11 -1.92 16.83 -19.06
CA GLY A 11 -2.14 15.47 -19.57
C GLY A 11 -0.88 14.60 -19.64
N LYS A 12 0.24 15.02 -19.02
CA LYS A 12 1.50 14.24 -18.99
C LYS A 12 1.38 12.99 -18.11
N VAL A 13 0.51 13.04 -17.10
CA VAL A 13 0.23 11.93 -16.19
C VAL A 13 -1.28 11.78 -15.98
N ARG A 14 -1.75 10.54 -15.82
CA ARG A 14 -3.18 10.24 -15.67
C ARG A 14 -3.68 10.28 -14.22
N ALA A 15 -2.78 10.17 -13.26
CA ALA A 15 -3.08 10.13 -11.84
C ALA A 15 -1.87 10.58 -11.03
N LEU A 16 -2.12 11.09 -9.83
CA LEU A 16 -1.08 11.50 -8.88
C LEU A 16 -1.14 10.62 -7.64
N GLY A 17 0.01 10.35 -7.04
CA GLY A 17 0.12 9.55 -5.82
C GLY A 17 1.15 10.13 -4.87
N VAL A 18 1.12 9.64 -3.64
CA VAL A 18 2.14 9.94 -2.62
C VAL A 18 2.64 8.63 -2.04
N CYS A 19 3.84 8.65 -1.45
CA CYS A 19 4.35 7.50 -0.74
C CYS A 19 5.06 7.90 0.55
N ASN A 20 5.08 6.98 1.53
CA ASN A 20 5.83 7.08 2.78
C ASN A 20 5.61 8.40 3.55
N MET A 21 4.37 8.90 3.58
CA MET A 21 3.99 10.09 4.36
C MET A 21 3.23 9.69 5.63
N SER A 22 3.61 10.24 6.77
CA SER A 22 2.80 10.12 7.99
C SER A 22 1.39 10.70 7.81
N ALA A 23 0.44 10.24 8.62
CA ALA A 23 -0.93 10.78 8.59
C ALA A 23 -0.99 12.32 8.72
N PRO A 24 -0.23 12.99 9.62
CA PRO A 24 -0.21 14.45 9.69
C PRO A 24 0.36 15.12 8.44
N GLN A 25 1.33 14.49 7.76
CA GLN A 25 1.84 15.02 6.49
C GLN A 25 0.78 14.91 5.38
N LEU A 26 0.07 13.77 5.31
CA LEU A 26 -1.02 13.57 4.35
C LEU A 26 -2.18 14.55 4.62
N GLU A 27 -2.60 14.72 5.88
CA GLU A 27 -3.62 15.71 6.24
C GLU A 27 -3.23 17.14 5.84
N ARG A 28 -1.96 17.52 6.02
CA ARG A 28 -1.47 18.83 5.57
C ARG A 28 -1.59 18.96 4.05
N LEU A 29 -1.22 17.94 3.29
CA LEU A 29 -1.38 17.94 1.83
C LEU A 29 -2.85 18.12 1.43
N LEU A 30 -3.75 17.35 2.04
CA LEU A 30 -5.18 17.35 1.73
C LEU A 30 -5.88 18.69 2.01
N LYS A 31 -5.30 19.55 2.85
CA LYS A 31 -5.82 20.90 3.12
C LYS A 31 -5.61 21.89 1.98
N PHE A 32 -4.60 21.68 1.12
CA PHE A 32 -4.26 22.65 0.06
C PHE A 32 -4.22 22.06 -1.35
N CYS A 33 -4.23 20.73 -1.52
CA CYS A 33 -4.22 20.13 -2.85
C CYS A 33 -5.52 20.43 -3.61
N ALA A 34 -5.41 20.85 -4.86
CA ALA A 34 -6.56 20.97 -5.76
C ALA A 34 -6.90 19.61 -6.39
N ILE A 35 -5.90 18.79 -6.68
CA ILE A 35 -6.05 17.41 -7.13
C ILE A 35 -5.64 16.51 -5.96
N ARG A 36 -6.56 15.67 -5.48
CA ARG A 36 -6.27 14.71 -4.41
C ARG A 36 -5.40 13.57 -4.94
N PRO A 37 -4.47 13.03 -4.13
CA PRO A 37 -3.75 11.81 -4.50
C PRO A 37 -4.74 10.66 -4.72
N ALA A 38 -4.58 9.93 -5.82
CA ALA A 38 -5.36 8.74 -6.14
C ALA A 38 -4.84 7.51 -5.38
N VAL A 39 -3.55 7.46 -5.09
CA VAL A 39 -2.89 6.37 -4.37
C VAL A 39 -1.95 6.88 -3.28
N TYR A 40 -1.90 6.13 -2.17
CA TYR A 40 -0.92 6.24 -1.12
C TYR A 40 -0.15 4.92 -1.02
N GLU A 41 1.16 4.96 -1.24
CA GLU A 41 2.03 3.79 -1.19
C GLU A 41 2.90 3.80 0.08
N ALA A 42 2.93 2.71 0.84
CA ALA A 42 3.80 2.60 2.02
C ALA A 42 4.13 1.16 2.37
N GLU A 43 5.11 0.98 3.25
CA GLU A 43 5.38 -0.32 3.84
C GLU A 43 4.16 -0.72 4.66
N SER A 44 3.56 -1.87 4.32
CA SER A 44 2.49 -2.42 5.14
C SER A 44 2.45 -3.95 5.13
N HIS A 45 2.50 -4.54 6.32
CA HIS A 45 2.47 -5.97 6.53
C HIS A 45 1.88 -6.29 7.92
N ILE A 46 1.75 -7.57 8.27
CA ILE A 46 1.09 -8.01 9.50
C ILE A 46 1.65 -7.38 10.80
N LEU A 47 2.94 -7.01 10.82
CA LEU A 47 3.61 -6.36 11.95
C LEU A 47 3.73 -4.83 11.81
N HIS A 48 3.44 -4.27 10.64
CA HIS A 48 3.51 -2.83 10.39
C HIS A 48 2.29 -2.37 9.59
N GLN A 49 1.19 -2.17 10.31
CA GLN A 49 -0.13 -2.06 9.69
C GLN A 49 -0.52 -0.65 9.28
N GLN A 50 0.23 0.39 9.67
CA GLN A 50 -0.03 1.77 9.24
C GLN A 50 -1.49 2.25 9.52
N HIS A 51 -2.08 1.85 10.66
CA HIS A 51 -3.51 2.02 10.95
C HIS A 51 -4.04 3.42 10.68
N ASP A 52 -3.37 4.45 11.20
CA ASP A 52 -3.84 5.83 11.13
C ASP A 52 -3.87 6.37 9.70
N VAL A 53 -2.81 6.14 8.93
CA VAL A 53 -2.73 6.64 7.55
C VAL A 53 -3.62 5.83 6.62
N VAL A 54 -3.80 4.52 6.85
CA VAL A 54 -4.75 3.71 6.07
C VAL A 54 -6.19 4.14 6.33
N ALA A 55 -6.57 4.36 7.59
CA ALA A 55 -7.90 4.86 7.94
C ALA A 55 -8.17 6.25 7.33
N LEU A 56 -7.17 7.13 7.34
CA LEU A 56 -7.22 8.43 6.65
C LEU A 56 -7.41 8.24 5.14
N CYS A 57 -6.63 7.37 4.49
CA CYS A 57 -6.76 7.10 3.06
C CYS A 57 -8.15 6.58 2.69
N HIS A 58 -8.69 5.62 3.44
CA HIS A 58 -10.04 5.09 3.19
C HIS A 58 -11.12 6.17 3.33
N ARG A 59 -11.05 7.00 4.37
CA ARG A 59 -11.99 8.11 4.57
C ARG A 59 -11.95 9.11 3.42
N GLU A 60 -10.76 9.41 2.93
CA GLU A 60 -10.51 10.39 1.86
C GLU A 60 -10.62 9.77 0.45
N LYS A 61 -11.00 8.49 0.35
CA LYS A 61 -11.14 7.71 -0.89
C LYS A 61 -9.85 7.61 -1.71
N ILE A 62 -8.72 7.51 -1.02
CA ILE A 62 -7.39 7.30 -1.58
C ILE A 62 -7.10 5.80 -1.53
N ALA A 63 -6.72 5.20 -2.67
CA ALA A 63 -6.32 3.80 -2.70
C ALA A 63 -5.02 3.59 -1.93
N VAL A 64 -4.91 2.49 -1.19
CA VAL A 64 -3.69 2.16 -0.45
C VAL A 64 -2.95 1.03 -1.16
N LEU A 65 -1.64 1.20 -1.32
CA LEU A 65 -0.76 0.22 -1.94
C LEU A 65 0.39 -0.13 -0.97
N ALA A 66 0.41 -1.37 -0.51
CA ALA A 66 1.47 -1.89 0.32
C ALA A 66 2.66 -2.29 -0.55
N HIS A 67 3.78 -1.58 -0.40
CA HIS A 67 5.08 -2.14 -0.74
C HIS A 67 5.58 -3.01 0.41
N THR A 68 6.48 -3.95 0.08
CA THR A 68 7.06 -4.89 1.06
C THR A 68 6.02 -5.65 1.90
N PRO A 69 4.95 -6.22 1.30
CA PRO A 69 3.84 -6.82 2.04
C PRO A 69 4.23 -8.05 2.89
N LEU A 70 5.41 -8.61 2.62
CA LEU A 70 5.98 -9.76 3.34
C LEU A 70 7.10 -9.36 4.33
N GLY A 71 7.34 -8.06 4.56
CA GLY A 71 8.42 -7.59 5.46
C GLY A 71 9.80 -8.16 5.07
N GLN A 72 10.08 -8.29 3.78
CA GLN A 72 11.29 -8.95 3.23
C GLN A 72 11.48 -10.41 3.71
N GLY A 73 10.38 -11.10 4.05
CA GLY A 73 10.38 -12.47 4.56
C GLY A 73 10.39 -12.57 6.09
N SER A 74 10.69 -11.48 6.81
CA SER A 74 10.81 -11.48 8.29
C SER A 74 9.51 -11.83 9.03
N VAL A 75 8.37 -11.72 8.35
CA VAL A 75 7.06 -11.99 8.93
C VAL A 75 6.56 -13.40 8.68
N LEU A 76 7.23 -14.19 7.83
CA LEU A 76 6.70 -15.48 7.35
C LEU A 76 6.65 -16.57 8.43
N ASP A 77 7.49 -16.44 9.48
CA ASP A 77 7.53 -17.38 10.60
C ASP A 77 6.51 -17.05 11.71
N GLN A 78 5.69 -16.01 11.53
CA GLN A 78 4.70 -15.62 12.53
C GLN A 78 3.59 -16.66 12.64
N ALA A 79 3.32 -17.16 13.85
CA ALA A 79 2.33 -18.20 14.09
C ALA A 79 0.90 -17.81 13.64
N CYS A 80 0.59 -16.51 13.57
CA CYS A 80 -0.69 -16.01 13.06
C CYS A 80 -0.88 -16.21 11.55
N LEU A 81 0.17 -16.59 10.81
CA LEU A 81 0.09 -16.92 9.38
C LEU A 81 -0.15 -18.41 9.11
N ALA A 82 -0.23 -19.25 10.16
CA ALA A 82 -0.51 -20.66 9.99
C ALA A 82 -1.92 -20.87 9.39
N HIS A 83 -2.00 -21.60 8.29
CA HIS A 83 -3.24 -21.90 7.59
C HIS A 83 -3.18 -23.28 6.95
N GLU A 84 -4.32 -23.98 6.87
CA GLU A 84 -4.35 -25.38 6.38
C GLU A 84 -4.07 -25.51 4.89
N SER A 85 -4.47 -24.50 4.10
CA SER A 85 -4.47 -24.57 2.64
C SER A 85 -3.60 -23.51 1.95
N LEU A 86 -3.09 -22.53 2.69
CA LEU A 86 -2.39 -21.36 2.12
C LEU A 86 -1.00 -21.27 2.73
N THR A 87 -0.04 -20.80 1.94
CA THR A 87 1.31 -20.53 2.44
C THR A 87 1.30 -19.29 3.36
N PRO A 88 2.27 -19.15 4.27
CA PRO A 88 2.38 -17.94 5.09
C PRO A 88 2.45 -16.64 4.25
N ALA A 89 3.08 -16.69 3.08
CA ALA A 89 3.15 -15.56 2.16
C ALA A 89 1.76 -15.19 1.61
N GLN A 90 0.98 -16.19 1.18
CA GLN A 90 -0.39 -16.00 0.71
C GLN A 90 -1.30 -15.44 1.81
N VAL A 91 -1.17 -15.94 3.05
CA VAL A 91 -1.93 -15.42 4.20
C VAL A 91 -1.55 -13.96 4.50
N ALA A 92 -0.26 -13.61 4.47
CA ALA A 92 0.20 -12.24 4.67
C ALA A 92 -0.24 -11.28 3.55
N ILE A 93 -0.29 -11.74 2.30
CA ILE A 93 -0.87 -10.99 1.18
C ILE A 93 -2.38 -10.80 1.40
N ARG A 94 -3.09 -11.90 1.70
CA ARG A 94 -4.54 -11.88 1.92
C ARG A 94 -4.93 -10.95 3.06
N PHE A 95 -4.14 -10.93 4.14
CA PHE A 95 -4.31 -10.00 5.25
C PHE A 95 -4.39 -8.53 4.78
N ASN A 96 -3.53 -8.12 3.84
CA ASN A 96 -3.56 -6.77 3.27
C ASN A 96 -4.81 -6.54 2.38
N LEU A 97 -5.18 -7.54 1.58
CA LEU A 97 -6.36 -7.43 0.71
C LEU A 97 -7.66 -7.29 1.51
N ASP A 98 -7.83 -8.07 2.59
CA ASP A 98 -9.04 -8.06 3.40
C ASP A 98 -9.28 -6.72 4.13
N ARG A 99 -8.21 -5.98 4.40
CA ARG A 99 -8.27 -4.61 4.96
C ARG A 99 -8.35 -3.52 3.89
N GLY A 100 -8.60 -3.87 2.63
CA GLY A 100 -8.70 -2.90 1.53
C GLY A 100 -7.37 -2.21 1.21
N VAL A 101 -6.25 -2.95 1.31
CA VAL A 101 -4.91 -2.51 0.92
C VAL A 101 -4.43 -3.39 -0.22
N SER A 102 -4.22 -2.80 -1.39
CA SER A 102 -3.59 -3.49 -2.53
C SER A 102 -2.13 -3.79 -2.22
N VAL A 103 -1.54 -4.80 -2.87
CA VAL A 103 -0.15 -5.19 -2.61
C VAL A 103 0.72 -5.10 -3.87
N LEU A 104 2.00 -4.77 -3.69
CA LEU A 104 3.06 -4.98 -4.67
C LEU A 104 4.03 -6.04 -4.12
N PRO A 105 3.78 -7.34 -4.33
CA PRO A 105 4.70 -8.38 -3.88
C PRO A 105 5.97 -8.33 -4.74
N GLY A 106 7.07 -7.89 -4.16
CA GLY A 106 8.39 -8.03 -4.77
C GLY A 106 8.80 -9.49 -4.78
N ALA A 107 9.22 -10.02 -5.93
CA ALA A 107 9.73 -11.38 -6.07
C ALA A 107 10.99 -11.40 -6.94
N MET A 108 12.03 -12.09 -6.45
CA MET A 108 13.27 -12.33 -7.23
C MET A 108 13.27 -13.68 -7.95
N LYS A 109 12.30 -14.55 -7.67
CA LYS A 109 12.15 -15.88 -8.27
C LYS A 109 10.78 -15.99 -8.92
N LEU A 110 10.72 -16.60 -10.11
CA LEU A 110 9.46 -16.80 -10.83
C LEU A 110 8.46 -17.63 -10.03
N SER A 111 8.94 -18.66 -9.31
CA SER A 111 8.09 -19.49 -8.45
C SER A 111 7.35 -18.67 -7.37
N HIS A 112 7.96 -17.61 -6.85
CA HIS A 112 7.28 -16.72 -5.90
C HIS A 112 6.29 -15.76 -6.58
N VAL A 113 6.46 -15.48 -7.87
CA VAL A 113 5.44 -14.72 -8.62
C VAL A 113 4.20 -15.60 -8.78
N GLU A 114 4.39 -16.85 -9.20
CA GLU A 114 3.29 -17.81 -9.39
C GLU A 114 2.54 -18.12 -8.09
N GLU A 115 3.25 -18.21 -6.96
CA GLU A 115 2.63 -18.43 -5.64
C GLU A 115 1.79 -17.24 -5.15
N ASN A 116 2.18 -16.01 -5.51
CA ASN A 116 1.66 -14.77 -4.93
C ASN A 116 0.55 -14.09 -5.77
N VAL A 117 0.19 -14.65 -6.93
CA VAL A 117 -0.90 -14.17 -7.80
C VAL A 117 -2.17 -14.98 -7.53
#